data_AF-A0A0K0DDF5-F1
#
_entry.id   AF-A0A0K0DDF5-F1
#
_cell.length_a   1.000
_cell.length_b   1.000
_cell.length_c   1.000
_cell.angle_alpha   90.00
_cell.angle_beta   90.00
_cell.angle_gamma   90.00
#
_symmetry.space_group_name_H-M   'P 1'
#
loop_
_entity.id
_entity.type
_entity.pdbx_description
1 polymer ?
#
loop_
_entity_poly.entity_id
_entity_poly.type
_entity_poly.pdbx_seq_one_letter_code
_entity_poly.pdbx_strand_id
1 'polypeptide(L)'
;MLRRLTRKNSSSGKNILGKFLEFIDSPIWALPIANFIEHRSIVFDRQQGSITMYEKIHKEFTELVNTLTECFCADSSIPVDSLRQELKNAEADKLTIRQKASTSLEPIAAAENFNVFVPMMMRKNVELQLQALQMIEFMCGLIPSVLQIEDGETLRNKPRLFSPEETERYV
;
A
#
# COMPACT_ATOMS: atom_id res chain seq x y z
N MET A 1 42.53 -2.04 -32.83
CA MET A 1 41.74 -3.28 -32.68
C MET A 1 40.92 -3.21 -31.40
N LEU A 2 39.62 -3.50 -31.52
CA LEU A 2 38.64 -3.91 -30.52
C LEU A 2 38.86 -3.57 -29.03
N ARG A 3 37.91 -2.82 -28.45
CA ARG A 3 36.76 -3.39 -27.71
C ARG A 3 35.76 -2.28 -27.33
N ARG A 4 34.64 -2.23 -28.06
CA ARG A 4 33.37 -1.72 -27.52
C ARG A 4 33.02 -2.61 -26.33
N LEU A 5 33.05 -2.06 -25.12
CA LEU A 5 32.46 -2.70 -23.95
C LEU A 5 31.28 -1.87 -23.48
N THR A 6 30.11 -2.52 -23.58
CA THR A 6 28.96 -2.38 -22.70
C THR A 6 28.25 -1.02 -22.64
N ARG A 7 27.47 -0.73 -23.69
CA ARG A 7 26.32 0.21 -23.61
C ARG A 7 25.04 -0.45 -24.16
N LYS A 8 24.71 -1.65 -23.67
CA LYS A 8 23.51 -2.40 -24.12
C LYS A 8 22.52 -2.82 -23.01
N ASN A 9 22.83 -2.62 -21.72
CA ASN A 9 21.94 -3.05 -20.63
C ASN A 9 20.89 -2.02 -20.16
N SER A 10 21.00 -0.74 -20.53
CA SER A 10 20.07 0.30 -20.02
C SER A 10 18.69 0.27 -20.68
N SER A 11 18.56 -0.29 -21.89
CA SER A 11 17.29 -0.32 -22.62
C SER A 11 16.38 -1.47 -22.16
N SER A 12 16.93 -2.61 -21.80
CA SER A 12 16.18 -3.79 -21.37
C SER A 12 15.68 -3.68 -19.93
N GLY A 13 16.49 -3.13 -19.00
CA GLY A 13 16.09 -2.91 -17.61
C GLY A 13 14.92 -1.92 -17.46
N LYS A 14 14.98 -0.79 -18.16
CA LYS A 14 13.88 0.19 -18.23
C LYS A 14 12.57 -0.41 -18.76
N ASN A 15 12.66 -1.37 -19.69
CA ASN A 15 11.49 -2.08 -20.21
C ASN A 15 10.90 -3.07 -19.19
N ILE A 16 11.70 -3.67 -18.32
CA ILE A 16 11.23 -4.59 -17.27
C ILE A 16 10.49 -3.81 -16.19
N LEU A 17 11.09 -2.73 -15.69
CA LEU A 17 10.47 -1.89 -14.66
C LEU A 17 9.18 -1.25 -15.16
N GLY A 18 9.16 -0.76 -16.40
CA GLY A 18 7.94 -0.21 -17.02
C GLY A 18 6.79 -1.21 -17.04
N LYS A 19 7.05 -2.44 -17.50
CA LYS A 19 6.06 -3.53 -17.51
C LYS A 19 5.60 -3.91 -16.12
N PHE A 20 6.50 -3.91 -15.14
CA PHE A 20 6.15 -4.23 -13.76
C PHE A 20 5.27 -3.14 -13.14
N LEU A 21 5.56 -1.87 -13.38
CA LEU A 21 4.70 -0.76 -12.92
C LEU A 21 3.29 -0.85 -13.54
N GLU A 22 3.19 -1.15 -14.84
CA GLU A 22 1.90 -1.39 -15.50
C GLU A 22 1.15 -2.59 -14.88
N PHE A 23 1.88 -3.63 -14.47
CA PHE A 23 1.30 -4.79 -13.79
C PHE A 23 0.77 -4.45 -12.40
N ILE A 24 1.48 -3.64 -11.61
CA ILE A 24 1.05 -3.21 -10.28
C ILE A 24 -0.25 -2.39 -10.35
N ASP A 25 -0.40 -1.58 -11.39
CA ASP A 25 -1.63 -0.81 -11.62
C ASP A 25 -2.77 -1.68 -12.20
N SER A 26 -2.48 -2.94 -12.58
CA SER A 26 -3.48 -3.85 -13.13
C SER A 26 -4.41 -4.41 -12.04
N PRO A 27 -5.66 -4.77 -12.38
CA PRO A 27 -6.59 -5.39 -11.42
C PRO A 27 -6.10 -6.76 -10.92
N ILE A 28 -5.23 -7.43 -11.67
CA ILE A 28 -4.64 -8.73 -11.28
C ILE A 28 -3.78 -8.57 -10.03
N TRP A 29 -3.10 -7.43 -9.90
CA TRP A 29 -2.35 -7.06 -8.69
C TRP A 29 -3.24 -6.33 -7.68
N ALA A 30 -3.93 -5.29 -8.13
CA ALA A 30 -4.62 -4.36 -7.24
C ALA A 30 -5.74 -5.02 -6.44
N LEU A 31 -6.52 -5.93 -7.05
CA LEU A 31 -7.68 -6.54 -6.38
C LEU A 31 -7.25 -7.49 -5.24
N PRO A 32 -6.34 -8.47 -5.44
CA PRO A 32 -5.91 -9.33 -4.33
C PRO A 32 -5.26 -8.55 -3.18
N ILE A 33 -4.45 -7.53 -3.51
CA ILE A 33 -3.79 -6.68 -2.52
C ILE A 33 -4.81 -5.88 -1.72
N ALA A 34 -5.71 -5.16 -2.40
CA ALA A 34 -6.75 -4.37 -1.73
C ALA A 34 -7.63 -5.25 -0.83
N ASN A 35 -8.08 -6.40 -1.34
CA ASN A 35 -8.92 -7.34 -0.62
C ASN A 35 -8.20 -7.93 0.62
N PHE A 36 -6.91 -8.21 0.52
CA PHE A 36 -6.13 -8.65 1.68
C PHE A 36 -6.05 -7.55 2.75
N ILE A 37 -5.68 -6.34 2.35
CA ILE A 37 -5.51 -5.21 3.27
C ILE A 37 -6.84 -4.91 3.97
N GLU A 38 -7.95 -4.81 3.22
CA GLU A 38 -9.28 -4.55 3.79
C GLU A 38 -9.73 -5.60 4.81
N HIS A 39 -9.60 -6.89 4.48
CA HIS A 39 -10.05 -7.95 5.38
C HIS A 39 -9.16 -8.11 6.61
N ARG A 40 -7.84 -7.89 6.46
CA ARG A 40 -6.88 -8.10 7.54
C ARG A 40 -6.65 -6.85 8.38
N SER A 41 -6.99 -5.66 7.90
CA SER A 41 -6.74 -4.40 8.63
C SER A 41 -7.58 -4.26 9.89
N ILE A 42 -8.72 -4.91 9.99
CA ILE A 42 -9.68 -4.75 11.11
C ILE A 42 -9.03 -4.99 12.48
N VAL A 43 -8.04 -5.89 12.55
CA VAL A 43 -7.34 -6.22 13.81
C VAL A 43 -6.22 -5.25 14.17
N PHE A 44 -5.89 -4.30 13.29
CA PHE A 44 -4.79 -3.35 13.49
C PHE A 44 -5.30 -2.12 14.27
N ASP A 45 -5.00 -2.09 15.56
CA ASP A 45 -5.32 -0.98 16.47
C ASP A 45 -4.08 -0.56 17.28
N ARG A 46 -3.94 0.76 17.52
CA ARG A 46 -2.91 1.36 18.37
C ARG A 46 -3.02 0.91 19.83
N GLN A 47 -4.23 0.60 20.32
CA GLN A 47 -4.48 0.30 21.74
C GLN A 47 -4.52 -1.20 22.06
N GLN A 48 -5.00 -2.01 21.13
CA GLN A 48 -5.38 -3.42 21.39
C GLN A 48 -4.59 -4.45 20.56
N GLY A 49 -3.58 -4.00 19.80
CA GLY A 49 -2.80 -4.84 18.91
C GLY A 49 -1.93 -5.90 19.59
N SER A 50 -1.91 -7.11 19.03
CA SER A 50 -0.90 -8.12 19.36
C SER A 50 0.18 -8.17 18.28
N ILE A 51 1.42 -7.84 18.65
CA ILE A 51 2.58 -7.87 17.73
C ILE A 51 2.70 -9.24 17.06
N THR A 52 2.53 -10.32 17.81
CA THR A 52 2.59 -11.70 17.27
C THR A 52 1.52 -11.98 16.22
N MET A 53 0.36 -11.32 16.29
CA MET A 53 -0.69 -11.44 15.28
C MET A 53 -0.32 -10.63 14.03
N TYR A 54 0.23 -9.43 14.22
CA TYR A 54 0.68 -8.58 13.11
C TYR A 54 1.80 -9.24 12.31
N GLU A 55 2.76 -9.89 12.98
CA GLU A 55 3.84 -10.63 12.32
C GLU A 55 3.30 -11.80 11.48
N LYS A 56 2.29 -12.53 11.97
CA LYS A 56 1.64 -13.62 11.22
C LYS A 56 0.96 -13.07 9.96
N ILE A 57 0.19 -12.00 10.10
CA ILE A 57 -0.49 -11.37 8.96
C ILE A 57 0.54 -10.78 7.98
N HIS A 58 1.63 -10.19 8.48
CA HIS A 58 2.71 -9.69 7.63
C HIS A 58 3.33 -10.81 6.81
N LYS A 59 3.57 -11.99 7.40
CA LYS A 59 4.06 -13.15 6.67
C LYS A 59 3.10 -13.58 5.56
N GLU A 60 1.80 -13.67 5.84
CA GLU A 60 0.78 -13.97 4.82
C GLU A 60 0.77 -12.92 3.69
N PHE A 61 0.94 -11.65 4.04
CA PHE A 61 1.00 -10.55 3.07
C PHE A 61 2.24 -10.65 2.18
N THR A 62 3.41 -10.91 2.77
CA THR A 62 4.66 -11.12 2.03
C THR A 62 4.55 -12.32 1.08
N GLU A 63 3.91 -13.41 1.50
CA GLU A 63 3.65 -14.58 0.66
C GLU A 63 2.73 -14.25 -0.54
N LEU A 64 1.67 -13.46 -0.32
CA LEU A 64 0.79 -12.97 -1.38
C LEU A 64 1.57 -12.12 -2.41
N VAL A 65 2.33 -11.15 -1.94
CA VAL A 65 3.13 -10.26 -2.81
C VAL A 65 4.17 -11.04 -3.60
N ASN A 66 4.85 -12.00 -2.96
CA ASN A 66 5.81 -12.87 -3.64
C ASN A 66 5.13 -13.71 -4.72
N THR A 67 3.98 -14.31 -4.42
CA THR A 67 3.24 -15.15 -5.38
C THR A 67 2.81 -14.32 -6.61
N LEU A 68 2.26 -13.12 -6.41
CA LEU A 68 1.89 -12.23 -7.52
C LEU A 68 3.10 -11.83 -8.36
N THR A 69 4.23 -11.55 -7.71
CA THR A 69 5.48 -11.20 -8.39
C THR A 69 6.04 -12.38 -9.18
N GLU A 70 5.98 -13.59 -8.63
CA GLU A 70 6.40 -14.83 -9.28
C GLU A 70 5.53 -15.15 -10.49
N CYS A 71 4.21 -15.00 -10.38
CA CYS A 71 3.28 -15.14 -11.50
C CYS A 71 3.63 -14.17 -12.64
N PHE A 72 3.82 -12.88 -12.33
CA PHE A 72 4.24 -11.89 -13.33
C PHE A 72 5.56 -12.27 -14.02
N CYS A 73 6.53 -12.74 -13.25
CA CYS A 73 7.84 -13.16 -13.75
C CYS A 73 7.72 -14.39 -14.68
N ALA A 74 6.91 -15.37 -14.29
CA ALA A 74 6.64 -16.56 -15.09
C ALA A 74 5.96 -16.21 -16.42
N ASP A 75 4.91 -15.39 -16.37
CA ASP A 75 4.14 -14.99 -17.56
C ASP A 75 4.96 -14.12 -18.51
N SER A 76 5.79 -13.23 -17.96
CA SER A 76 6.64 -12.34 -18.75
C SER A 76 7.95 -12.98 -19.22
N SER A 77 8.23 -14.24 -18.82
CA SER A 77 9.54 -14.90 -19.00
C SER A 77 10.72 -14.06 -18.50
N ILE A 78 10.51 -13.34 -17.39
CA ILE A 78 11.52 -12.49 -16.74
C ILE A 78 12.01 -13.23 -15.49
N PRO A 79 13.31 -13.45 -15.30
CA PRO A 79 13.82 -14.04 -14.06
C PRO A 79 13.63 -13.06 -12.89
N VAL A 80 13.09 -13.56 -11.77
CA VAL A 80 12.79 -12.79 -10.55
C VAL A 80 14.01 -12.00 -10.06
N ASP A 81 15.20 -12.60 -10.14
CA ASP A 81 16.46 -11.95 -9.73
C ASP A 81 16.78 -10.71 -10.56
N SER A 82 16.44 -10.71 -11.86
CA SER A 82 16.62 -9.52 -12.70
C SER A 82 15.64 -8.41 -12.34
N LEU A 83 14.38 -8.75 -12.03
CA LEU A 83 13.40 -7.77 -11.56
C LEU A 83 13.85 -7.16 -10.22
N ARG A 84 14.33 -7.98 -9.28
CA ARG A 84 14.85 -7.53 -7.98
C ARG A 84 16.07 -6.61 -8.12
N GLN A 85 17.00 -6.94 -9.01
CA GLN A 85 18.14 -6.09 -9.31
C GLN A 85 17.71 -4.75 -9.90
N GLU A 86 16.75 -4.76 -10.83
CA GLU A 86 16.25 -3.54 -11.45
C GLU A 86 15.48 -2.65 -10.46
N LEU A 87 14.68 -3.24 -9.57
CA LEU A 87 14.01 -2.52 -8.47
C LEU A 87 15.02 -1.82 -7.55
N LYS A 88 16.06 -2.53 -7.10
CA LYS A 88 17.13 -1.95 -6.27
C LYS A 88 17.91 -0.85 -6.98
N ASN A 89 18.18 -1.04 -8.27
CA ASN A 89 18.86 -0.03 -9.09
C ASN A 89 17.97 1.21 -9.30
N ALA A 90 16.66 1.03 -9.47
CA ALA A 90 15.70 2.12 -9.62
C ALA A 90 15.52 2.93 -8.32
N GLU A 91 15.57 2.28 -7.15
CA GLU A 91 15.58 2.97 -5.87
C GLU A 91 16.82 3.86 -5.70
N ALA A 92 17.99 3.38 -6.16
CA ALA A 92 19.24 4.14 -6.16
C ALA A 92 19.24 5.29 -7.18
N ASP A 93 18.69 5.05 -8.37
CA ASP A 93 18.63 5.99 -9.48
C ASP A 93 17.31 6.79 -9.43
N LYS A 94 17.15 7.58 -8.35
CA LYS A 94 16.06 8.54 -8.08
C LYS A 94 14.79 8.34 -8.95
N LEU A 95 13.96 7.35 -8.61
CA LEU A 95 12.55 7.34 -9.03
C LEU A 95 11.95 8.75 -8.84
N THR A 96 11.24 9.23 -9.86
CA THR A 96 10.60 10.55 -9.83
C THR A 96 9.67 10.62 -8.61
N ILE A 97 9.49 11.80 -8.00
CA ILE A 97 8.59 11.99 -6.84
C ILE A 97 7.20 11.36 -7.10
N ARG A 98 6.71 11.41 -8.34
CA ARG A 98 5.46 10.77 -8.79
C ARG A 98 5.44 9.23 -8.69
N GLN A 99 6.59 8.57 -8.90
CA GLN A 99 6.74 7.12 -8.78
C GLN A 99 7.01 6.70 -7.34
N LYS A 100 7.66 7.55 -6.53
CA LYS A 100 7.80 7.32 -5.08
C LYS A 100 6.49 7.56 -4.32
N ALA A 101 5.65 8.47 -4.82
CA ALA A 101 4.36 8.82 -4.24
C ALA A 101 3.18 8.02 -4.83
N SER A 102 3.43 7.08 -5.75
CA SER A 102 2.35 6.21 -6.23
C SER A 102 2.02 5.20 -5.13
N THR A 103 0.84 5.33 -4.53
CA THR A 103 0.19 4.37 -3.62
C THR A 103 0.36 2.91 -4.08
N SER A 104 0.50 2.69 -5.39
CA SER A 104 0.80 1.41 -6.04
C SER A 104 2.06 0.69 -5.54
N LEU A 105 3.12 1.40 -5.12
CA LEU A 105 4.38 0.78 -4.65
C LEU A 105 4.42 0.53 -3.13
N GLU A 106 3.54 1.18 -2.35
CA GLU A 106 3.48 1.00 -0.90
C GLU A 106 3.32 -0.48 -0.49
N PRO A 107 2.47 -1.31 -1.15
CA PRO A 107 2.38 -2.74 -0.87
C PRO A 107 3.70 -3.51 -1.02
N ILE A 108 4.54 -3.13 -1.98
CA ILE A 108 5.84 -3.80 -2.22
C ILE A 108 6.80 -3.45 -1.09
N ALA A 109 6.90 -2.17 -0.74
CA ALA A 109 7.72 -1.73 0.38
C ALA A 109 7.24 -2.34 1.72
N ALA A 110 5.93 -2.45 1.91
CA ALA A 110 5.32 -3.07 3.09
C ALA A 110 5.64 -4.57 3.19
N ALA A 111 5.73 -5.30 2.08
CA ALA A 111 6.08 -6.72 2.08
C ALA A 111 7.50 -6.99 2.61
N GLU A 112 8.43 -6.05 2.40
CA GLU A 112 9.81 -6.16 2.87
C GLU A 112 10.02 -5.50 4.26
N ASN A 113 9.23 -4.49 4.60
CA ASN A 113 9.42 -3.70 5.81
C ASN A 113 8.16 -3.66 6.70
N PHE A 114 8.26 -4.33 7.85
CA PHE A 114 7.20 -4.36 8.86
C PHE A 114 6.79 -2.98 9.36
N ASN A 115 7.73 -2.02 9.43
CA ASN A 115 7.45 -0.65 9.87
C ASN A 115 6.67 0.17 8.83
N VAL A 116 6.62 -0.26 7.58
CA VAL A 116 5.73 0.31 6.55
C VAL A 116 4.39 -0.42 6.55
N PHE A 117 4.43 -1.75 6.75
CA PHE A 117 3.25 -2.60 6.78
C PHE A 117 2.25 -2.22 7.88
N VAL A 118 2.69 -2.07 9.13
CA VAL A 118 1.78 -1.80 10.25
C VAL A 118 1.02 -0.47 10.07
N PRO A 119 1.67 0.67 9.78
CA PRO A 119 0.96 1.92 9.47
C PRO A 119 -0.01 1.81 8.30
N MET A 120 0.37 1.09 7.23
CA MET A 120 -0.50 0.86 6.07
C MET A 120 -1.79 0.14 6.48
N MET A 121 -1.67 -0.92 7.28
CA MET A 121 -2.83 -1.68 7.78
C MET A 121 -3.68 -0.87 8.76
N MET A 122 -3.05 -0.10 9.66
CA MET A 122 -3.74 0.79 10.60
C MET A 122 -4.56 1.87 9.87
N ARG A 123 -3.96 2.49 8.85
CA ARG A 123 -4.63 3.49 8.01
C ARG A 123 -5.86 2.93 7.35
N LYS A 124 -5.78 1.71 6.77
CA LYS A 124 -6.94 1.06 6.19
C LYS A 124 -8.01 0.73 7.23
N ASN A 125 -7.64 0.34 8.45
CA ASN A 125 -8.63 0.11 9.51
C ASN A 125 -9.40 1.39 9.85
N VAL A 126 -8.69 2.50 10.03
CA VAL A 126 -9.31 3.81 10.31
C VAL A 126 -10.24 4.22 9.16
N GLU A 127 -9.82 4.02 7.91
CA GLU A 127 -10.65 4.28 6.73
C GLU A 127 -11.94 3.46 6.76
N LEU A 128 -11.87 2.16 7.05
CA LEU A 128 -13.05 1.28 7.14
C LEU A 128 -13.99 1.71 8.28
N GLN A 129 -13.45 2.11 9.42
CA GLN A 129 -14.24 2.62 10.55
C GLN A 129 -14.97 3.92 10.18
N LEU A 130 -14.30 4.84 9.49
CA LEU A 130 -14.91 6.09 9.02
C LEU A 130 -16.03 5.82 8.00
N GLN A 131 -15.82 4.90 7.06
CA GLN A 131 -16.85 4.48 6.10
C GLN A 131 -18.07 3.88 6.82
N ALA A 132 -17.85 3.03 7.83
CA ALA A 132 -18.93 2.46 8.63
C ALA A 132 -19.72 3.55 9.38
N LEU A 133 -19.03 4.52 9.98
CA LEU A 133 -19.67 5.66 10.66
C LEU A 133 -20.53 6.49 9.70
N GLN A 134 -20.01 6.81 8.51
CA GLN A 134 -20.76 7.52 7.48
C GLN A 134 -21.98 6.74 7.01
N MET A 135 -21.86 5.42 6.87
CA MET A 135 -22.98 4.56 6.47
C MET A 135 -24.07 4.53 7.56
N ILE A 136 -23.70 4.48 8.83
CA ILE A 136 -24.64 4.58 9.95
C ILE A 136 -25.34 5.95 9.96
N GLU A 137 -24.61 7.05 9.79
CA GLU A 137 -25.19 8.40 9.71
C GLU A 137 -26.20 8.51 8.56
N PHE A 138 -25.84 7.99 7.39
CA PHE A 138 -26.71 8.01 6.22
C PHE A 138 -27.99 7.20 6.44
N MET A 139 -27.89 6.01 7.05
CA MET A 139 -29.02 5.13 7.28
C MET A 139 -29.95 5.62 8.40
N CYS A 140 -29.40 6.23 9.45
CA CYS A 140 -30.17 6.64 10.64
C CYS A 140 -30.57 8.12 10.65
N GLY A 141 -30.02 8.96 9.77
CA GLY A 141 -30.24 10.42 9.73
C GLY A 141 -29.55 11.21 10.84
N LEU A 142 -28.97 10.53 11.84
CA LEU A 142 -28.17 11.05 12.94
C LEU A 142 -27.09 10.03 13.32
N ILE A 143 -25.92 10.50 13.74
CA ILE A 143 -24.89 9.63 14.37
C ILE A 143 -25.42 9.20 15.76
N PRO A 144 -25.35 7.91 16.14
CA PRO A 144 -25.75 7.44 17.47
C PRO A 144 -25.10 8.24 18.59
N SER A 145 -25.83 8.53 19.67
CA SER A 145 -25.38 9.41 20.76
C SER A 145 -24.04 9.00 21.38
N VAL A 146 -23.74 7.69 21.41
CA VAL A 146 -22.46 7.14 21.91
C VAL A 146 -21.24 7.51 21.05
N LEU A 147 -21.47 7.97 19.82
CA LEU A 147 -20.45 8.40 18.85
C LEU A 147 -20.49 9.91 18.61
N GLN A 148 -21.43 10.63 19.24
CA GLN A 148 -21.45 12.09 19.22
C GLN A 148 -20.36 12.60 20.16
N ILE A 149 -19.57 13.56 19.68
CA ILE A 149 -18.69 14.33 20.56
C ILE A 149 -19.63 15.10 21.49
N GLU A 150 -19.47 14.96 22.81
CA GLU A 150 -20.26 15.73 23.77
C GLU A 150 -20.20 17.22 23.39
N ASP A 151 -21.36 17.88 23.44
CA ASP A 151 -21.64 19.27 23.04
C ASP A 151 -21.96 19.55 21.57
N GLY A 152 -23.02 18.93 21.03
CA GLY A 152 -23.86 19.54 19.98
C GLY A 152 -23.21 19.82 18.60
N GLU A 153 -21.96 19.41 18.39
CA GLU A 153 -21.24 19.55 17.12
C GLU A 153 -21.54 18.34 16.21
N THR A 154 -22.36 18.55 15.18
CA THR A 154 -22.47 17.60 14.07
C THR A 154 -21.24 17.72 13.17
N LEU A 155 -20.74 16.61 12.60
CA LEU A 155 -19.59 16.62 11.65
C LEU A 155 -19.79 17.58 10.45
N ARG A 156 -21.03 17.96 10.14
CA ARG A 156 -21.37 18.96 9.12
C ARG A 156 -20.89 20.38 9.43
N ASN A 157 -20.70 20.73 10.71
CA ASN A 157 -20.39 22.10 11.12
C ASN A 157 -18.90 22.37 11.36
N LYS A 158 -18.03 21.40 11.05
CA LYS A 158 -16.60 21.58 11.26
C LYS A 158 -15.91 22.06 9.98
N PRO A 159 -15.28 23.26 9.98
CA PRO A 159 -14.40 23.64 8.88
C PRO A 159 -13.26 22.62 8.84
N ARG A 160 -13.12 21.94 7.70
CA ARG A 160 -12.09 20.94 7.32
C ARG A 160 -11.11 20.62 8.45
N LEU A 161 -11.41 19.57 9.19
CA LEU A 161 -10.79 19.32 10.50
C LEU A 161 -9.28 19.05 10.45
N PHE A 162 -8.70 18.71 9.30
CA PHE A 162 -7.25 18.56 9.19
C PHE A 162 -6.82 18.86 7.76
N SER A 163 -5.68 19.55 7.61
CA SER A 163 -5.00 19.56 6.32
C SER A 163 -4.53 18.13 5.98
N PRO A 164 -4.31 17.80 4.70
CA PRO A 164 -3.72 16.52 4.32
C PRO A 164 -2.41 16.23 5.10
N GLU A 165 -1.62 17.26 5.38
CA GLU A 165 -0.36 17.18 6.15
C GLU A 165 -0.58 16.82 7.62
N GLU A 166 -1.68 17.25 8.24
CA GLU A 166 -2.00 16.89 9.62
C GLU A 166 -2.52 15.46 9.74
N THR A 167 -3.17 14.95 8.70
CA THR A 167 -3.64 13.55 8.64
C THR A 167 -2.45 12.58 8.59
N GLU A 168 -1.34 12.97 7.94
CA GLU A 168 -0.08 12.19 7.91
C GLU A 168 0.58 12.04 9.29
N ARG A 169 0.28 12.92 10.26
CA ARG A 169 0.78 12.78 11.64
C ARG A 169 0.09 11.64 12.40
N TYR A 170 -1.08 11.20 11.93
CA TYR A 170 -1.88 10.14 12.53
C TYR A 170 -1.81 8.82 11.76
N VAL A 171 -0.97 8.74 10.73
CA VAL A 171 -0.56 7.52 10.03
C VAL A 171 0.82 7.11 10.53
#